data_AF-A0A062XZH8-F1
#
_entry.id   AF-A0A062XZH8-F1
#
_cell.length_a   1.000
_cell.length_b   1.000
_cell.length_c   1.000
_cell.angle_alpha   90.00
_cell.angle_beta   90.00
_cell.angle_gamma   90.00
#
_symmetry.space_group_name_H-M   'P 1'
#
loop_
_entity.id
_entity.type
_entity.pdbx_description
1 polymer ?
#
loop_
_entity_poly.entity_id
_entity_poly.type
_entity_poly.pdbx_seq_one_letter_code
_entity_poly.pdbx_strand_id
1 'polypeptide(L)'
;MGKRLFLAAFVLAWPVSLFAQAQGHVKGVVTDVKGNPIAGAKIIITCPAMGSFRKELTTDSKGKYSLVIVDATKEYLFHVEAPGYQAIEQLNKPLIGGQTLELNFTLKSMQEAAVEAEEPGLRELREGRDLWEAGKKPEARAKFAEAVAKKPDLYLAWLALGDADLEAGKPADALSAAEKCLAAKANFAPCLALAANAALAKGDKALYEQYMAAYKKANPTDPAVLFSEAAEFINKGEDDKAKPLLEQALSVNPDYPPALYELAMLYVRAGNNAKAKELLTHLLEVAPDYKDAGLAKEMLKYL
;
A
#
# COMPACT_ATOMS: atom_id res chain seq x y z
N MET A 1 -9.77 80.76 -8.71
CA MET A 1 -8.78 79.73 -9.10
C MET A 1 -9.10 78.45 -8.35
N GLY A 2 -9.17 77.31 -9.05
CA GLY A 2 -9.16 75.96 -8.44
C GLY A 2 -10.45 75.14 -8.52
N LYS A 3 -10.84 74.65 -9.70
CA LYS A 3 -11.75 73.49 -9.82
C LYS A 3 -10.95 72.23 -9.47
N ARG A 4 -11.40 71.43 -8.50
CA ARG A 4 -10.84 70.10 -8.21
C ARG A 4 -11.65 69.03 -8.95
N LEU A 5 -11.04 68.44 -9.98
CA LEU A 5 -11.48 67.24 -10.67
C LEU A 5 -11.27 66.03 -9.73
N PHE A 6 -12.32 65.26 -9.44
CA PHE A 6 -12.17 63.92 -8.88
C PHE A 6 -12.10 62.91 -10.04
N LEU A 7 -10.93 62.31 -10.24
CA LEU A 7 -10.79 61.10 -11.07
C LEU A 7 -11.26 59.90 -10.24
N ALA A 8 -12.30 59.21 -10.70
CA ALA A 8 -12.67 57.89 -10.21
C ALA A 8 -11.75 56.85 -10.86
N ALA A 9 -10.88 56.21 -10.07
CA ALA A 9 -10.07 55.09 -10.51
C ALA A 9 -10.91 53.79 -10.47
N PHE A 10 -11.19 53.23 -11.64
CA PHE A 10 -11.80 51.91 -11.79
C PHE A 10 -10.73 50.84 -11.53
N VAL A 11 -10.74 50.22 -10.35
CA VAL A 11 -9.93 49.03 -10.07
C VAL A 11 -10.70 47.82 -10.61
N LEU A 12 -10.29 47.32 -11.78
CA LEU A 12 -10.71 46.04 -12.31
C LEU A 12 -10.16 44.93 -11.39
N ALA A 13 -11.00 44.42 -10.50
CA ALA A 13 -10.73 43.19 -9.78
C ALA A 13 -10.83 42.02 -10.77
N TRP A 14 -9.68 41.52 -11.24
CA TRP A 14 -9.64 40.21 -11.87
C TRP A 14 -9.99 39.15 -10.81
N PRO A 15 -10.91 38.21 -11.11
CA PRO A 15 -11.07 37.04 -10.27
C PRO A 15 -9.78 36.24 -10.40
N VAL A 16 -8.91 36.33 -9.39
CA VAL A 16 -7.89 35.31 -9.19
C VAL A 16 -8.67 34.05 -8.88
N SER A 17 -8.83 33.19 -9.89
CA SER A 17 -9.28 31.83 -9.67
C SER A 17 -8.32 31.21 -8.66
N LEU A 18 -8.76 31.13 -7.40
CA LEU A 18 -8.16 30.25 -6.42
C LEU A 18 -8.32 28.85 -6.99
N PHE A 19 -7.28 28.36 -7.69
CA PHE A 19 -7.11 26.93 -7.84
C PHE A 19 -7.19 26.37 -6.43
N ALA A 20 -8.22 25.55 -6.18
CA ALA A 20 -8.28 24.76 -4.97
C ALA A 20 -7.01 23.92 -4.97
N GLN A 21 -5.99 24.37 -4.24
CA GLN A 21 -4.81 23.57 -4.01
C GLN A 21 -5.34 22.29 -3.38
N ALA A 22 -5.04 21.14 -3.98
CA ALA A 22 -5.39 19.85 -3.44
C ALA A 22 -4.59 19.66 -2.15
N GLN A 23 -5.00 20.31 -1.07
CA GLN A 23 -4.34 20.24 0.21
C GLN A 23 -4.70 18.91 0.87
N GLY A 24 -3.69 18.26 1.43
CA GLY A 24 -3.84 17.00 2.16
C GLY A 24 -3.52 17.21 3.64
N HIS A 25 -4.16 16.42 4.50
CA HIS A 25 -3.82 16.41 5.92
C HIS A 25 -3.09 15.12 6.22
N VAL A 26 -1.98 15.20 6.96
CA VAL A 26 -1.27 14.04 7.48
C VAL A 26 -1.18 14.17 8.98
N LYS A 27 -1.55 13.13 9.71
CA LYS A 27 -1.35 13.05 11.16
C LYS A 27 -0.82 11.68 11.51
N GLY A 28 -0.18 11.58 12.66
CA GLY A 28 0.33 10.30 13.10
C GLY A 28 0.91 10.34 14.50
N VAL A 29 1.41 9.19 14.91
CA VAL A 29 2.12 8.98 16.15
C VAL A 29 3.46 8.32 15.85
N VAL A 30 4.52 8.78 16.50
CA VAL A 30 5.82 8.12 16.53
C VAL A 30 5.95 7.36 17.84
N THR A 31 6.15 6.05 17.75
CA THR A 31 6.30 5.14 18.90
C THR A 31 7.58 4.33 18.82
N ASP A 32 8.02 3.77 19.95
CA ASP A 32 9.02 2.70 19.96
C ASP A 32 8.38 1.34 19.63
N VAL A 33 9.19 0.29 19.49
CA VAL A 33 8.72 -1.09 19.22
C VAL A 33 7.83 -1.68 20.33
N LYS A 34 7.81 -1.07 21.51
CA LYS A 34 6.96 -1.46 22.65
C LYS A 34 5.65 -0.68 22.68
N GLY A 35 5.43 0.21 21.72
CA GLY A 35 4.25 1.07 21.62
C GLY A 35 4.30 2.32 22.49
N ASN A 36 5.44 2.64 23.12
CA ASN A 36 5.56 3.86 23.90
C ASN A 36 5.73 5.06 22.97
N PRO A 37 5.05 6.19 23.23
CA PRO A 37 5.19 7.39 22.42
C PRO A 37 6.60 7.99 22.55
N ILE A 38 7.20 8.37 21.42
CA ILE A 38 8.49 9.05 21.38
C ILE A 38 8.24 10.55 21.27
N ALA A 39 8.36 11.25 22.39
CA ALA A 39 8.30 12.71 22.44
C ALA A 39 9.59 13.33 21.89
N GLY A 40 9.48 14.44 21.16
CA GLY A 40 10.66 15.12 20.62
C GLY A 40 11.27 14.49 19.36
N ALA A 41 10.63 13.47 18.77
CA ALA A 41 11.07 12.91 17.50
C ALA A 41 10.93 13.95 16.40
N LYS A 42 12.00 14.14 15.61
CA LYS A 42 12.04 15.09 14.51
C LYS A 42 11.54 14.41 13.24
N ILE A 43 10.62 15.06 12.56
CA ILE A 43 10.03 14.60 11.29
C ILE A 43 10.39 15.63 10.24
N ILE A 44 11.24 15.23 9.31
CA ILE A 44 11.70 16.04 8.18
C ILE A 44 10.95 15.55 6.94
N ILE A 45 10.09 16.40 6.40
CA ILE A 45 9.34 16.11 5.18
C ILE A 45 9.98 16.86 4.02
N THR A 46 10.37 16.12 2.98
CA THR A 46 10.83 16.68 1.70
C THR A 46 9.93 16.18 0.57
N CYS A 47 9.91 16.91 -0.55
CA CYS A 47 9.23 16.46 -1.75
C CYS A 47 10.26 16.38 -2.89
N PRO A 48 10.62 15.18 -3.37
CA PRO A 48 11.60 15.04 -4.46
C PRO A 48 11.20 15.81 -5.73
N ALA A 49 9.91 15.92 -6.00
CA ALA A 49 9.37 16.68 -7.14
C ALA A 49 9.38 18.21 -6.93
N MET A 50 9.55 18.68 -5.69
CA MET A 50 9.66 20.09 -5.34
C MET A 50 10.97 20.32 -4.59
N GLY A 51 12.08 20.49 -5.31
CA GLY A 51 13.43 20.48 -4.74
C GLY A 51 13.71 21.49 -3.60
N SER A 52 12.89 22.52 -3.41
CA SER A 52 12.99 23.47 -2.30
C SER A 52 12.04 23.18 -1.12
N PHE A 53 11.12 22.22 -1.26
CA PHE A 53 10.15 21.91 -0.22
C PHE A 53 10.82 21.11 0.89
N ARG A 54 10.85 21.71 2.08
CA ARG A 54 11.34 21.10 3.31
C ARG A 54 10.53 21.60 4.48
N LYS A 55 9.93 20.68 5.25
CA LYS A 55 9.22 20.98 6.48
C LYS A 55 9.81 20.15 7.61
N GLU A 56 10.05 20.78 8.75
CA GLU A 56 10.45 20.08 9.97
C GLU A 56 9.36 20.21 11.02
N LEU A 57 9.08 19.11 11.71
CA LEU A 57 8.14 19.02 12.82
C LEU A 57 8.80 18.25 13.96
N THR A 58 8.25 18.40 15.14
CA THR A 58 8.65 17.64 16.32
C THR A 58 7.40 17.07 16.97
N THR A 59 7.47 15.81 17.39
CA THR A 59 6.34 15.16 18.07
C THR A 59 6.10 15.75 19.46
N ASP A 60 4.83 15.78 19.87
CA ASP A 60 4.43 16.22 21.21
C ASP A 60 4.74 15.16 22.29
N SER A 61 4.39 15.45 23.54
CA SER A 61 4.56 14.52 24.68
C SER A 61 3.86 13.16 24.52
N LYS A 62 2.90 13.04 23.60
CA LYS A 62 2.17 11.81 23.26
C LYS A 62 2.68 11.20 21.96
N GLY A 63 3.83 11.65 21.45
CA GLY A 63 4.42 11.18 20.19
C GLY A 63 3.66 11.66 18.95
N LYS A 64 2.68 12.55 19.09
CA LYS A 64 1.79 12.93 17.99
C LYS A 64 2.40 14.03 17.13
N TYR A 65 2.08 13.99 15.85
CA TYR A 65 2.34 15.07 14.90
C TYR A 65 1.18 15.24 13.93
N SER A 66 1.08 16.43 13.35
CA SER A 66 0.11 16.73 12.30
C SER A 66 0.65 17.81 11.38
N LEU A 67 0.35 17.72 10.09
CA LEU A 67 0.69 18.74 9.13
C LEU A 67 -0.33 18.84 8.00
N VAL A 68 -0.35 20.02 7.38
CA VAL A 68 -1.07 20.26 6.13
C VAL A 68 -0.04 20.25 5.01
N ILE A 69 -0.26 19.39 4.03
CA ILE A 69 0.50 19.34 2.79
C ILE A 69 -0.17 20.26 1.78
N VAL A 70 0.63 21.15 1.18
CA VAL A 70 0.16 22.17 0.23
C VAL A 70 -0.24 21.59 -1.13
N ASP A 71 0.34 20.46 -1.53
CA ASP A 71 0.02 19.76 -2.78
C ASP A 71 0.03 18.25 -2.56
N ALA A 72 -1.14 17.67 -2.26
CA ALA A 72 -1.37 16.25 -2.05
C ALA A 72 -1.29 15.42 -3.34
N THR A 73 -1.09 16.04 -4.50
CA THR A 73 -0.89 15.29 -5.76
C THR A 73 0.52 14.71 -5.87
N LYS A 74 1.46 15.15 -5.02
CA LYS A 74 2.86 14.73 -5.01
C LYS A 74 3.17 13.72 -3.90
N GLU A 75 4.25 12.98 -4.09
CA GLU A 75 4.83 12.13 -3.05
C GLU A 75 5.80 12.92 -2.18
N TYR A 76 5.80 12.58 -0.88
CA TYR A 76 6.64 13.22 0.12
C TYR A 76 7.44 12.15 0.86
N LEU A 77 8.73 12.41 1.03
CA LEU A 77 9.62 11.59 1.83
C LEU A 77 9.57 12.07 3.27
N PHE A 78 9.21 11.16 4.17
CA PHE A 78 9.21 11.39 5.61
C PHE A 78 10.46 10.75 6.19
N HIS A 79 11.42 11.59 6.60
CA HIS A 79 12.58 11.17 7.38
C HIS A 79 12.28 11.43 8.85
N VAL A 80 12.27 10.37 9.66
CA VAL A 80 11.95 10.45 11.09
C VAL A 80 13.17 10.03 11.89
N GLU A 81 13.62 10.92 12.76
CA GLU A 81 14.79 10.71 13.61
C GLU A 81 14.49 11.07 15.08
N ALA A 82 15.07 10.31 16.00
CA ALA A 82 15.01 10.60 17.43
C ALA A 82 16.32 10.17 18.10
N PRO A 83 16.82 10.90 19.12
CA PRO A 83 18.04 10.52 19.82
C PRO A 83 17.95 9.10 20.40
N GLY A 84 18.93 8.25 20.10
CA GLY A 84 18.97 6.86 20.56
C GLY A 84 18.15 5.88 19.73
N TYR A 85 17.54 6.33 18.63
CA TYR A 85 16.78 5.50 17.70
C TYR A 85 17.39 5.49 16.30
N GLN A 86 17.20 4.39 15.58
CA GLN A 86 17.52 4.31 14.16
C GLN A 86 16.53 5.15 13.36
N ALA A 87 17.03 6.08 12.55
CA ALA A 87 16.20 6.88 11.66
C ALA A 87 15.57 6.01 10.58
N ILE A 88 14.36 6.36 10.18
CA ILE A 88 13.63 5.69 9.10
C ILE A 88 13.20 6.70 8.04
N GLU A 89 13.09 6.22 6.82
CA GLU A 89 12.58 7.00 5.69
C GLU A 89 11.42 6.27 5.03
N GLN A 90 10.34 6.99 4.74
CA GLN A 90 9.19 6.43 4.07
C GLN A 90 8.59 7.43 3.08
N LEU A 91 8.43 7.01 1.83
CA LEU A 91 7.74 7.78 0.81
C LEU A 91 6.22 7.56 0.94
N ASN A 92 5.44 8.64 0.97
CA ASN A 92 3.98 8.55 1.04
C ASN A 92 3.32 9.64 0.19
N LYS A 93 2.18 9.30 -0.42
CA LYS A 93 1.31 10.24 -1.12
C LYS A 93 0.13 10.64 -0.23
N PRO A 94 -0.03 11.92 0.13
CA PRO A 94 -1.17 12.38 0.92
C PRO A 94 -2.50 12.20 0.18
N LEU A 95 -3.59 12.10 0.94
CA LEU A 95 -4.93 11.98 0.38
C LEU A 95 -5.47 13.36 -0.05
N ILE A 96 -6.24 13.38 -1.14
CA ILE A 96 -6.87 14.59 -1.71
C ILE A 96 -8.28 14.76 -1.10
N GLY A 97 -8.84 15.97 -1.17
CA GLY A 97 -10.26 16.21 -0.85
C GLY A 97 -10.54 16.37 0.65
N GLY A 98 -9.57 16.85 1.42
CA GLY A 98 -9.73 17.07 2.87
C GLY A 98 -9.64 15.80 3.73
N GLN A 99 -9.39 14.65 3.11
CA GLN A 99 -9.10 13.42 3.84
C GLN A 99 -7.77 13.53 4.59
N THR A 100 -7.66 12.79 5.69
CA THR A 100 -6.46 12.74 6.52
C THR A 100 -5.78 11.40 6.36
N LEU A 101 -4.52 11.41 5.90
CA LEU A 101 -3.66 10.24 5.94
C LEU A 101 -3.18 10.03 7.38
N GLU A 102 -3.54 8.90 7.98
CA GLU A 102 -2.95 8.45 9.23
C GLU A 102 -1.64 7.71 8.94
N LEU A 103 -0.52 8.30 9.36
CA LEU A 103 0.81 7.79 9.09
C LEU A 103 1.56 7.62 10.41
N ASN A 104 1.57 6.40 10.94
CA ASN A 104 2.26 6.12 12.20
C ASN A 104 3.65 5.56 11.93
N PHE A 105 4.62 5.96 12.75
CA PHE A 105 6.01 5.53 12.63
C PHE A 105 6.43 4.77 13.89
N THR A 106 7.09 3.65 13.70
CA THR A 106 7.69 2.89 14.80
C THR A 106 9.21 2.91 14.65
N LEU A 107 9.90 3.56 15.58
CA LEU A 107 11.36 3.61 15.59
C LEU A 107 11.92 2.48 16.45
N LYS A 108 13.01 1.88 15.98
CA LYS A 108 13.80 0.92 16.75
C LYS A 108 14.90 1.66 17.49
N SER A 109 15.12 1.37 18.76
CA SER A 109 16.30 1.91 19.44
C SER A 109 17.56 1.40 18.75
N MET A 110 18.67 2.14 18.86
CA MET A 110 19.95 1.71 18.30
C MET A 110 20.40 0.35 18.86
N GLN A 111 20.04 0.04 20.10
CA GLN A 111 20.34 -1.25 20.72
C GLN A 111 19.44 -2.36 20.17
N GLU A 112 18.14 -2.12 19.98
CA GLU A 112 17.24 -3.10 19.33
C GLU A 112 17.63 -3.34 17.88
N ALA A 113 18.00 -2.29 17.14
CA ALA A 113 18.52 -2.40 15.78
C ALA A 113 19.83 -3.18 15.72
N ALA A 114 20.70 -3.02 16.72
CA ALA A 114 21.94 -3.80 16.86
C ALA A 114 21.67 -5.26 17.21
N VAL A 115 20.77 -5.55 18.17
CA VAL A 115 20.38 -6.92 18.54
C VAL A 115 19.72 -7.65 17.37
N GLU A 116 18.88 -6.99 16.59
CA GLU A 116 18.29 -7.54 15.37
C GLU A 116 19.33 -7.71 14.24
N ALA A 117 20.37 -6.89 14.21
CA ALA A 117 21.52 -7.07 13.30
C ALA A 117 22.42 -8.25 13.71
N GLU A 118 22.46 -8.56 15.00
CA GLU A 118 23.21 -9.69 15.57
C GLU A 118 22.41 -11.00 15.57
N GLU A 119 21.10 -10.96 15.35
CA GLU A 119 20.27 -12.16 15.30
C GLU A 119 20.65 -13.04 14.09
N PRO A 120 20.93 -14.34 14.30
CA PRO A 120 21.33 -15.24 13.23
C PRO A 120 20.33 -15.26 12.07
N GLY A 121 20.83 -15.13 10.84
CA GLY A 121 20.02 -15.20 9.63
C GLY A 121 19.41 -13.87 9.19
N LEU A 122 19.25 -12.87 10.06
CA LEU A 122 18.66 -11.58 9.67
C LEU A 122 19.60 -10.72 8.82
N ARG A 123 20.91 -10.81 9.06
CA ARG A 123 21.91 -10.15 8.21
C ARG A 123 21.88 -10.75 6.80
N GLU A 124 21.86 -12.07 6.70
CA GLU A 124 21.81 -12.78 5.42
C GLU A 124 20.49 -12.51 4.69
N LEU A 125 19.37 -12.43 5.42
CA LEU A 125 18.09 -12.04 4.85
C LEU A 125 18.13 -10.62 4.26
N ARG A 126 18.74 -9.66 4.96
CA ARG A 126 18.91 -8.28 4.46
C ARG A 126 19.82 -8.24 3.23
N GLU A 127 21.01 -8.84 3.31
CA GLU A 127 21.93 -8.94 2.17
C GLU A 127 21.26 -9.59 0.96
N GLY A 128 20.45 -10.63 1.18
CA GLY A 128 19.69 -11.28 0.12
C GLY A 128 18.68 -10.34 -0.53
N ARG A 129 17.97 -9.50 0.24
CA ARG A 129 17.02 -8.51 -0.31
C ARG A 129 17.73 -7.42 -1.10
N ASP A 130 18.85 -6.90 -0.59
CA ASP A 130 19.64 -5.89 -1.30
C ASP A 130 20.15 -6.43 -2.64
N LEU A 131 20.62 -7.68 -2.67
CA LEU A 131 21.02 -8.37 -3.90
C LEU A 131 19.84 -8.61 -4.84
N TRP A 132 18.66 -8.92 -4.29
CA TRP A 132 17.44 -9.14 -5.07
C TRP A 132 17.00 -7.86 -5.79
N GLU A 133 16.96 -6.74 -5.07
CA GLU A 133 16.67 -5.42 -5.64
C GLU A 133 17.72 -4.98 -6.66
N ALA A 134 18.99 -5.33 -6.43
CA ALA A 134 20.06 -5.10 -7.39
C ALA A 134 20.02 -6.03 -8.63
N GLY A 135 19.01 -6.90 -8.74
CA GLY A 135 18.84 -7.84 -9.85
C GLY A 135 19.79 -9.05 -9.82
N LYS A 136 20.60 -9.20 -8.77
CA LYS A 136 21.54 -10.32 -8.56
C LYS A 136 20.82 -11.50 -7.92
N LYS A 137 19.83 -12.03 -8.66
CA LYS A 137 18.88 -13.04 -8.15
C LYS A 137 19.53 -14.34 -7.67
N PRO A 138 20.55 -14.90 -8.36
CA PRO A 138 21.22 -16.10 -7.87
C PRO A 138 21.93 -15.89 -6.53
N GLU A 139 22.62 -14.75 -6.36
CA GLU A 139 23.32 -14.39 -5.12
C GLU A 139 22.34 -14.09 -3.99
N ALA A 140 21.23 -13.40 -4.29
CA ALA A 140 20.15 -13.17 -3.35
C ALA A 140 19.58 -14.47 -2.79
N ARG A 141 19.28 -15.43 -3.67
CA ARG A 141 18.81 -16.75 -3.28
C ARG A 141 19.80 -17.49 -2.39
N ALA A 142 21.10 -17.41 -2.70
CA ALA A 142 22.14 -18.02 -1.87
C ALA A 142 22.13 -17.42 -0.45
N LYS A 143 21.95 -16.11 -0.32
CA LYS A 143 21.81 -15.43 0.97
C LYS A 143 20.54 -15.82 1.73
N PHE A 144 19.41 -15.98 1.06
CA PHE A 144 18.21 -16.51 1.72
C PHE A 144 18.41 -17.95 2.20
N ALA A 145 19.13 -18.78 1.44
CA ALA A 145 19.49 -20.14 1.87
C ALA A 145 20.44 -20.14 3.10
N GLU A 146 21.42 -19.24 3.15
CA GLU A 146 22.26 -19.03 4.33
C GLU A 146 21.41 -18.59 5.55
N ALA A 147 20.45 -17.69 5.34
CA ALA A 147 19.58 -17.19 6.40
C ALA A 147 18.77 -18.30 7.07
N VAL A 148 18.11 -19.15 6.27
CA VAL A 148 17.31 -20.27 6.79
C VAL A 148 18.17 -21.38 7.40
N ALA A 149 19.42 -21.55 6.95
CA ALA A 149 20.35 -22.48 7.56
C ALA A 149 20.81 -22.02 8.95
N LYS A 150 21.01 -20.70 9.13
CA LYS A 150 21.36 -20.11 10.43
C LYS A 150 20.20 -20.06 11.40
N LYS A 151 19.00 -19.82 10.88
CA LYS A 151 17.78 -19.69 11.69
C LYS A 151 16.59 -20.37 10.98
N PRO A 152 16.37 -21.68 11.21
CA PRO A 152 15.30 -22.43 10.56
C PRO A 152 13.87 -21.99 10.92
N ASP A 153 13.66 -21.25 12.01
CA ASP A 153 12.37 -20.67 12.40
C ASP A 153 12.15 -19.24 11.86
N LEU A 154 13.12 -18.69 11.10
CA LEU A 154 13.00 -17.40 10.43
C LEU A 154 12.08 -17.51 9.21
N TYR A 155 10.77 -17.53 9.44
CA TYR A 155 9.75 -17.71 8.41
C TYR A 155 9.86 -16.71 7.24
N LEU A 156 10.32 -15.47 7.49
CA LEU A 156 10.54 -14.47 6.44
C LEU A 156 11.68 -14.83 5.48
N ALA A 157 12.68 -15.58 5.93
CA ALA A 157 13.76 -16.07 5.08
C ALA A 157 13.29 -17.26 4.23
N TRP A 158 12.43 -18.13 4.78
CA TRP A 158 11.77 -19.18 3.99
C TRP A 158 10.84 -18.60 2.91
N LEU A 159 10.07 -17.56 3.24
CA LEU A 159 9.27 -16.84 2.24
C LEU A 159 10.14 -16.29 1.11
N ALA A 160 11.19 -15.53 1.45
CA ALA A 160 12.08 -14.93 0.46
C ALA A 160 12.81 -15.99 -0.40
N LEU A 161 13.25 -17.09 0.20
CA LEU A 161 13.85 -18.21 -0.53
C LEU A 161 12.84 -18.85 -1.50
N GLY A 162 11.60 -19.05 -1.05
CA GLY A 162 10.56 -19.65 -1.88
C GLY A 162 10.11 -18.76 -3.03
N ASP A 163 9.99 -17.45 -2.81
CA ASP A 163 9.74 -16.46 -3.88
C ASP A 163 10.88 -16.50 -4.91
N ALA A 164 12.13 -16.56 -4.44
CA ALA A 164 13.30 -16.70 -5.30
C ALA A 164 13.31 -17.98 -6.12
N ASP A 165 12.88 -19.10 -5.52
CA ASP A 165 12.74 -20.38 -6.20
C ASP A 165 11.62 -20.38 -7.24
N LEU A 166 10.48 -19.77 -6.92
CA LEU A 166 9.35 -19.70 -7.83
C LEU A 166 9.70 -18.87 -9.07
N GLU A 167 10.35 -17.71 -8.88
CA GLU A 167 10.81 -16.89 -10.00
C GLU A 167 11.90 -17.57 -10.84
N ALA A 168 12.76 -18.37 -10.21
CA ALA A 168 13.75 -19.19 -10.89
C ALA A 168 13.15 -20.40 -11.65
N GLY A 169 11.82 -20.55 -11.68
CA GLY A 169 11.14 -21.66 -12.33
C GLY A 169 11.31 -22.99 -11.59
N LYS A 170 11.55 -22.95 -10.27
CA LYS A 170 11.74 -24.11 -9.40
C LYS A 170 10.57 -24.26 -8.43
N PRO A 171 9.36 -24.59 -8.92
CA PRO A 171 8.17 -24.57 -8.08
C PRO A 171 8.14 -25.71 -7.03
N ALA A 172 8.93 -26.77 -7.21
CA ALA A 172 9.11 -27.80 -6.18
C ALA A 172 9.88 -27.28 -4.95
N ASP A 173 10.97 -26.54 -5.19
CA ASP A 173 11.76 -25.93 -4.12
C ASP A 173 10.97 -24.81 -3.42
N ALA A 174 10.24 -24.00 -4.20
CA ALA A 174 9.35 -22.96 -3.69
C ALA A 174 8.26 -23.52 -2.77
N LEU A 175 7.63 -24.62 -3.16
CA LEU A 175 6.62 -25.30 -2.33
C LEU A 175 7.25 -25.79 -1.02
N SER A 176 8.43 -26.41 -1.06
CA SER A 176 9.13 -26.86 0.15
C SER A 176 9.47 -25.70 1.09
N ALA A 177 9.92 -24.57 0.54
CA ALA A 177 10.20 -23.37 1.33
C ALA A 177 8.92 -22.78 1.95
N ALA A 178 7.81 -22.76 1.21
CA ALA A 178 6.53 -22.31 1.71
C ALA A 178 6.00 -23.18 2.87
N GLU A 179 6.13 -24.51 2.76
CA GLU A 179 5.77 -25.45 3.83
C GLU A 179 6.61 -25.22 5.09
N LYS A 180 7.91 -24.98 4.96
CA LYS A 180 8.78 -24.64 6.09
C LYS A 180 8.45 -23.28 6.70
N CYS A 181 8.11 -22.29 5.87
CA CYS A 181 7.59 -21.02 6.36
C CYS A 181 6.32 -21.21 7.21
N LEU A 182 5.37 -22.02 6.73
CA LEU A 182 4.11 -22.29 7.44
C LEU A 182 4.32 -23.13 8.70
N ALA A 183 5.33 -24.00 8.73
CA ALA A 183 5.73 -24.72 9.94
C ALA A 183 6.28 -23.76 11.01
N ALA A 184 7.06 -22.75 10.60
CA ALA A 184 7.58 -21.72 11.51
C ALA A 184 6.53 -20.68 11.91
N LYS A 185 5.59 -20.35 11.02
CA LYS A 185 4.47 -19.44 11.28
C LYS A 185 3.19 -19.92 10.60
N ALA A 186 2.36 -20.60 11.37
CA ALA A 186 1.08 -21.11 10.90
C ALA A 186 0.16 -19.98 10.40
N ASN A 187 -0.61 -20.27 9.35
CA ASN A 187 -1.59 -19.37 8.73
C ASN A 187 -1.04 -18.01 8.28
N PHE A 188 0.26 -17.92 7.99
CA PHE A 188 0.83 -16.69 7.45
C PHE A 188 0.45 -16.53 5.97
N ALA A 189 -0.43 -15.56 5.68
CA ALA A 189 -1.04 -15.38 4.36
C ALA A 189 -0.03 -15.31 3.19
N PRO A 190 1.10 -14.59 3.28
CA PRO A 190 2.11 -14.58 2.20
C PRO A 190 2.66 -15.99 1.88
N CYS A 191 2.88 -16.83 2.89
CA CYS A 191 3.38 -18.19 2.66
C CYS A 191 2.29 -19.14 2.15
N LEU A 192 1.03 -18.92 2.51
CA LEU A 192 -0.10 -19.62 1.89
C LEU A 192 -0.23 -19.26 0.40
N ALA A 193 -0.07 -17.97 0.06
CA ALA A 193 -0.08 -17.51 -1.33
C ALA A 193 1.09 -18.09 -2.13
N LEU A 194 2.31 -18.07 -1.57
CA LEU A 194 3.48 -18.70 -2.18
C LEU A 194 3.25 -20.20 -2.42
N ALA A 195 2.72 -20.93 -1.43
CA ALA A 195 2.42 -22.36 -1.56
C ALA A 195 1.39 -22.64 -2.65
N ALA A 196 0.32 -21.82 -2.72
CA ALA A 196 -0.67 -21.89 -3.80
C ALA A 196 -0.02 -21.65 -5.17
N ASN A 197 0.76 -20.58 -5.33
CA ASN A 197 1.40 -20.24 -6.59
C ASN A 197 2.40 -21.33 -7.03
N ALA A 198 3.15 -21.90 -6.09
CA ALA A 198 4.06 -23.02 -6.34
C ALA A 198 3.29 -24.29 -6.78
N ALA A 199 2.17 -24.61 -6.12
CA ALA A 199 1.31 -25.72 -6.52
C ALA A 199 0.72 -25.52 -7.93
N LEU A 200 0.24 -24.30 -8.23
CA LEU A 200 -0.26 -23.94 -9.56
C LEU A 200 0.81 -24.10 -10.64
N ALA A 201 2.03 -23.62 -10.38
CA ALA A 201 3.16 -23.75 -11.30
C ALA A 201 3.60 -25.21 -11.54
N LYS A 202 3.35 -26.10 -10.56
CA LYS A 202 3.53 -27.56 -10.73
C LYS A 202 2.38 -28.23 -11.48
N GLY A 203 1.27 -27.53 -11.73
CA GLY A 203 0.04 -28.12 -12.25
C GLY A 203 -0.76 -28.93 -11.22
N ASP A 204 -0.44 -28.81 -9.92
CA ASP A 204 -1.16 -29.49 -8.86
C ASP A 204 -2.37 -28.68 -8.41
N LYS A 205 -3.47 -28.85 -9.16
CA LYS A 205 -4.72 -28.12 -8.94
C LYS A 205 -5.33 -28.37 -7.55
N ALA A 206 -5.27 -29.61 -7.07
CA ALA A 206 -5.85 -29.97 -5.77
C ALA A 206 -5.11 -29.27 -4.63
N LEU A 207 -3.78 -29.26 -4.70
CA LEU A 207 -2.95 -28.58 -3.70
C LEU A 207 -3.09 -27.06 -3.78
N TYR A 208 -3.21 -26.49 -4.98
CA TYR A 208 -3.54 -25.08 -5.17
C TYR A 208 -4.85 -24.71 -4.47
N GLU A 209 -5.93 -25.47 -4.71
CA GLU A 209 -7.23 -25.23 -4.10
C GLU A 209 -7.17 -25.32 -2.57
N GLN A 210 -6.42 -26.28 -2.04
CA GLN A 210 -6.20 -26.43 -0.61
C GLN A 210 -5.53 -25.19 0.00
N TYR A 211 -4.42 -24.72 -0.57
CA TYR A 211 -3.72 -23.54 -0.05
C TYR A 211 -4.52 -22.26 -0.22
N MET A 212 -5.27 -22.12 -1.32
CA MET A 212 -6.16 -20.98 -1.53
C MET A 212 -7.32 -20.96 -0.52
N ALA A 213 -7.88 -22.12 -0.16
CA ALA A 213 -8.89 -22.19 0.89
C ALA A 213 -8.33 -21.74 2.25
N ALA A 214 -7.11 -22.15 2.58
CA ALA A 214 -6.42 -21.70 3.77
C ALA A 214 -6.10 -20.19 3.72
N TYR A 215 -5.65 -19.68 2.57
CA TYR A 215 -5.38 -18.24 2.35
C TYR A 215 -6.62 -17.39 2.62
N LYS A 216 -7.75 -17.77 2.02
CA LYS A 216 -9.04 -17.08 2.21
C LYS A 216 -9.44 -17.03 3.69
N LYS A 217 -9.27 -18.15 4.41
CA LYS A 217 -9.57 -18.22 5.84
C LYS A 217 -8.64 -17.34 6.69
N ALA A 218 -7.35 -17.27 6.32
CA ALA A 218 -6.36 -16.46 7.03
C ALA A 218 -6.47 -14.97 6.72
N ASN A 219 -7.03 -14.60 5.56
CA ASN A 219 -7.08 -13.21 5.08
C ASN A 219 -8.48 -12.84 4.55
N PRO A 220 -9.54 -12.87 5.38
CA PRO A 220 -10.91 -12.65 4.94
C PRO A 220 -11.19 -11.21 4.45
N THR A 221 -10.34 -10.24 4.81
CA THR A 221 -10.47 -8.84 4.40
C THR A 221 -9.60 -8.48 3.21
N ASP A 222 -8.89 -9.45 2.63
CA ASP A 222 -8.13 -9.25 1.39
C ASP A 222 -9.07 -8.83 0.26
N PRO A 223 -8.75 -7.77 -0.52
CA PRO A 223 -9.61 -7.31 -1.60
C PRO A 223 -9.98 -8.38 -2.62
N ALA A 224 -9.07 -9.31 -2.94
CA ALA A 224 -9.34 -10.38 -3.89
C ALA A 224 -10.24 -11.47 -3.29
N VAL A 225 -10.17 -11.70 -1.98
CA VAL A 225 -11.07 -12.61 -1.26
C VAL A 225 -12.47 -12.04 -1.19
N LEU A 226 -12.59 -10.78 -0.77
CA LEU A 226 -13.87 -10.04 -0.73
C LEU A 226 -14.51 -9.96 -2.11
N PHE A 227 -13.72 -9.68 -3.15
CA PHE A 227 -14.19 -9.69 -4.54
C PHE A 227 -14.63 -11.08 -5.00
N SER A 228 -13.90 -12.14 -4.66
CA SER A 228 -14.30 -13.51 -5.01
C SER A 228 -15.65 -13.87 -4.41
N GLU A 229 -15.89 -13.49 -3.15
CA GLU A 229 -17.18 -13.69 -2.50
C GLU A 229 -18.28 -12.82 -3.13
N ALA A 230 -17.98 -11.56 -3.43
CA ALA A 230 -18.91 -10.68 -4.14
C ALA A 230 -19.30 -11.24 -5.52
N ALA A 231 -18.35 -11.80 -6.26
CA ALA A 231 -18.57 -12.40 -7.57
C ALA A 231 -19.54 -13.60 -7.49
N GLU A 232 -19.50 -14.39 -6.41
CA GLU A 232 -20.48 -15.47 -6.19
C GLU A 232 -21.91 -14.93 -6.03
N PHE A 233 -22.08 -13.78 -5.36
CA PHE A 233 -23.38 -13.11 -5.24
C PHE A 233 -23.83 -12.46 -6.55
N ILE A 234 -22.92 -11.81 -7.29
CA ILE A 234 -23.21 -11.20 -8.60
C ILE A 234 -23.72 -12.27 -9.58
N ASN A 235 -23.06 -13.42 -9.63
CA ASN A 235 -23.48 -14.54 -10.49
C ASN A 235 -24.86 -15.09 -10.15
N LYS A 236 -25.34 -14.88 -8.92
CA LYS A 236 -26.69 -15.26 -8.47
C LYS A 236 -27.71 -14.12 -8.64
N GLY A 237 -27.27 -12.93 -9.09
CA GLY A 237 -28.09 -11.72 -9.16
C GLY A 237 -28.38 -11.10 -7.78
N GLU A 238 -27.64 -11.49 -6.74
CA GLU A 238 -27.82 -11.01 -5.36
C GLU A 238 -27.00 -9.73 -5.11
N ASP A 239 -27.28 -8.69 -5.88
CA ASP A 239 -26.52 -7.43 -5.91
C ASP A 239 -26.43 -6.74 -4.53
N ASP A 240 -27.51 -6.82 -3.74
CA ASP A 240 -27.57 -6.25 -2.39
C ASP A 240 -26.54 -6.86 -1.43
N LYS A 241 -26.13 -8.11 -1.67
CA LYS A 241 -25.09 -8.81 -0.89
C LYS A 241 -23.70 -8.59 -1.47
N ALA A 242 -23.58 -8.50 -2.80
CA ALA A 242 -22.29 -8.27 -3.46
C ALA A 242 -21.73 -6.87 -3.18
N LYS A 243 -22.60 -5.86 -3.24
CA LYS A 243 -22.20 -4.46 -3.10
C LYS A 243 -21.39 -4.14 -1.83
N PRO A 244 -21.82 -4.50 -0.60
CA PRO A 244 -21.05 -4.19 0.60
C PRO A 244 -19.67 -4.86 0.64
N LEU A 245 -19.52 -6.04 0.01
CA LEU A 245 -18.22 -6.73 -0.09
C LEU A 245 -17.27 -5.98 -1.02
N LEU A 246 -17.76 -5.46 -2.15
CA LEU A 246 -16.96 -4.63 -3.06
C LEU A 246 -16.59 -3.29 -2.43
N GLU A 247 -17.53 -2.66 -1.71
CA GLU A 247 -17.26 -1.43 -0.95
C GLU A 247 -16.20 -1.68 0.15
N GLN A 248 -16.27 -2.83 0.83
CA GLN A 248 -15.25 -3.24 1.78
C GLN A 248 -13.90 -3.48 1.08
N ALA A 249 -13.87 -4.14 -0.07
CA ALA A 249 -12.64 -4.36 -0.84
C ALA A 249 -11.97 -3.03 -1.21
N LEU A 250 -12.76 -2.04 -1.65
CA LEU A 250 -12.27 -0.69 -1.98
C LEU A 250 -11.89 0.13 -0.74
N SER A 251 -12.46 -0.16 0.42
CA SER A 251 -12.00 0.47 1.68
C SER A 251 -10.61 0.01 2.10
N VAL A 252 -10.22 -1.23 1.73
CA VAL A 252 -8.91 -1.81 2.01
C VAL A 252 -7.90 -1.43 0.92
N ASN A 253 -8.30 -1.51 -0.35
CA ASN A 253 -7.51 -1.07 -1.49
C ASN A 253 -8.39 -0.24 -2.44
N PRO A 254 -8.35 1.10 -2.34
CA PRO A 254 -9.14 2.00 -3.18
C PRO A 254 -8.87 1.85 -4.68
N ASP A 255 -7.69 1.37 -5.05
CA ASP A 255 -7.25 1.26 -6.45
C ASP A 255 -7.44 -0.17 -6.99
N TYR A 256 -8.24 -1.03 -6.34
CA TYR A 256 -8.42 -2.43 -6.74
C TYR A 256 -9.33 -2.56 -7.99
N PRO A 257 -8.78 -2.83 -9.19
CA PRO A 257 -9.53 -2.68 -10.44
C PRO A 257 -10.77 -3.59 -10.57
N PRO A 258 -10.73 -4.88 -10.15
CA PRO A 258 -11.91 -5.74 -10.21
C PRO A 258 -13.09 -5.20 -9.41
N ALA A 259 -12.85 -4.66 -8.22
CA ALA A 259 -13.92 -4.11 -7.39
C ALA A 259 -14.44 -2.76 -7.92
N LEU A 260 -13.55 -1.89 -8.44
CA LEU A 260 -13.96 -0.65 -9.11
C LEU A 260 -14.92 -0.93 -10.27
N TYR A 261 -14.57 -1.90 -11.13
CA TYR A 261 -15.39 -2.26 -12.28
C TYR A 261 -16.74 -2.86 -11.88
N GLU A 262 -16.75 -3.91 -11.05
CA GLU A 262 -18.01 -4.59 -10.70
C GLU A 262 -18.94 -3.70 -9.88
N LEU A 263 -18.39 -2.87 -8.98
CA LEU A 263 -19.20 -1.93 -8.22
C LEU A 263 -19.82 -0.86 -9.13
N ALA A 264 -19.08 -0.39 -10.14
CA ALA A 264 -19.64 0.48 -11.15
C ALA A 264 -20.78 -0.21 -11.92
N MET A 265 -20.62 -1.48 -12.31
CA MET A 265 -21.68 -2.24 -13.01
C MET A 265 -22.94 -2.40 -12.15
N LEU A 266 -22.78 -2.62 -10.84
CA LEU A 266 -23.90 -2.61 -9.90
C LEU A 266 -24.60 -1.25 -9.85
N TYR A 267 -23.84 -0.15 -9.84
CA TYR A 267 -24.42 1.20 -9.87
C TYR A 267 -25.12 1.52 -11.18
N VAL A 268 -24.64 1.05 -12.33
CA VAL A 268 -25.34 1.16 -13.62
C VAL A 268 -26.67 0.42 -13.58
N ARG A 269 -26.68 -0.83 -13.09
CA ARG A 269 -27.93 -1.62 -12.95
C ARG A 269 -28.93 -0.96 -12.02
N ALA A 270 -28.46 -0.29 -10.98
CA ALA A 270 -29.29 0.48 -10.06
C ALA A 270 -29.70 1.87 -10.60
N GLY A 271 -29.27 2.27 -11.79
CA GLY A 271 -29.55 3.58 -12.40
C GLY A 271 -28.79 4.75 -11.76
N ASN A 272 -27.79 4.49 -10.92
CA ASN A 272 -26.95 5.51 -10.31
C ASN A 272 -25.72 5.81 -11.18
N ASN A 273 -25.96 6.49 -12.31
CA ASN A 273 -24.93 6.79 -13.29
C ASN A 273 -23.81 7.67 -12.72
N ALA A 274 -24.11 8.54 -11.76
CA ALA A 274 -23.11 9.42 -11.13
C ALA A 274 -22.00 8.61 -10.44
N LYS A 275 -22.38 7.65 -9.59
CA LYS A 275 -21.39 6.78 -8.92
C LYS A 275 -20.70 5.82 -9.87
N ALA A 276 -21.42 5.29 -10.86
CA ALA A 276 -20.81 4.44 -11.88
C ALA A 276 -19.72 5.19 -12.67
N LYS A 277 -19.98 6.45 -13.01
CA LYS A 277 -19.04 7.33 -13.72
C LYS A 277 -17.79 7.60 -12.90
N GLU A 278 -17.94 7.88 -11.61
CA GLU A 278 -16.81 8.09 -10.68
C GLU A 278 -15.89 6.87 -10.66
N LEU A 279 -16.45 5.68 -10.42
CA LEU A 279 -15.69 4.44 -10.29
C LEU A 279 -15.04 4.00 -11.61
N LEU A 280 -15.73 4.13 -12.76
CA LEU A 280 -15.15 3.82 -14.07
C LEU A 280 -14.06 4.81 -14.46
N THR A 281 -14.19 6.07 -14.07
CA THR A 281 -13.14 7.07 -14.28
C THR A 281 -11.89 6.69 -13.48
N HIS A 282 -12.07 6.40 -12.19
CA HIS A 282 -10.97 5.97 -11.30
C HIS A 282 -10.31 4.69 -11.81
N LEU A 283 -11.09 3.69 -12.26
CA LEU A 283 -10.57 2.46 -12.88
C LEU A 283 -9.60 2.77 -14.04
N LEU A 284 -9.97 3.70 -14.93
CA LEU A 284 -9.15 4.07 -16.07
C LEU A 284 -7.91 4.88 -15.69
N GLU A 285 -7.92 5.57 -14.55
CA GLU A 285 -6.75 6.27 -14.01
C GLU A 285 -5.73 5.29 -13.41
N VAL A 286 -6.18 4.30 -12.64
CA VAL A 286 -5.30 3.37 -11.91
C VAL A 286 -4.90 2.14 -12.72
N ALA A 287 -5.75 1.72 -13.66
CA ALA A 287 -5.55 0.54 -14.48
C ALA A 287 -6.03 0.78 -15.92
N PRO A 288 -5.34 1.64 -16.70
CA PRO A 288 -5.71 1.97 -18.07
C PRO A 288 -5.72 0.75 -19.01
N ASP A 289 -4.95 -0.29 -18.68
CA ASP A 289 -4.84 -1.56 -19.41
C ASP A 289 -5.68 -2.69 -18.80
N TYR A 290 -6.59 -2.38 -17.88
CA TYR A 290 -7.52 -3.38 -17.34
C TYR A 290 -8.30 -4.05 -18.48
N LYS A 291 -8.57 -5.35 -18.36
CA LYS A 291 -9.21 -6.15 -19.43
C LYS A 291 -10.52 -5.54 -19.96
N ASP A 292 -11.26 -4.84 -19.10
CA ASP A 292 -12.54 -4.22 -19.44
C ASP A 292 -12.45 -2.68 -19.62
N ALA A 293 -11.24 -2.10 -19.69
CA ALA A 293 -11.04 -0.66 -19.82
C ALA A 293 -11.68 -0.08 -21.10
N GLY A 294 -11.69 -0.84 -22.20
CA GLY A 294 -12.37 -0.44 -23.43
C GLY A 294 -13.88 -0.30 -23.26
N LEU A 295 -14.50 -1.24 -22.53
CA LEU A 295 -15.92 -1.21 -22.20
C LEU A 295 -16.23 -0.05 -21.26
N ALA A 296 -15.40 0.15 -20.23
CA ALA A 296 -15.53 1.28 -19.30
C ALA A 296 -15.53 2.63 -20.04
N LYS A 297 -14.60 2.83 -21.00
CA LYS A 297 -14.52 4.05 -21.83
C LYS A 297 -15.79 4.26 -22.65
N GLU A 298 -16.36 3.19 -23.22
CA GLU A 298 -17.57 3.30 -24.02
C GLU A 298 -18.78 3.65 -23.14
N MET A 299 -18.94 2.99 -21.99
CA MET A 299 -20.03 3.24 -21.06
C MET A 299 -20.03 4.68 -20.56
N LEU A 300 -18.86 5.26 -20.27
CA LEU A 300 -18.73 6.65 -19.82
C LEU A 300 -19.30 7.69 -20.80
N LYS A 301 -19.48 7.36 -22.09
CA LYS A 301 -20.13 8.25 -23.06
C LYS A 301 -21.64 8.36 -22.86
N TYR A 302 -22.24 7.36 -22.22
CA TYR A 302 -23.68 7.21 -22.03
C TYR A 302 -24.14 7.39 -20.57
N LEU A 303 -23.19 7.51 -19.63
CA LEU A 303 -23.43 7.80 -18.20
C LEU A 303 -23.35 9.30 -17.88
#